data_AF-A0A2N2RGD0-F1
#
_entry.id   AF-A0A2N2RGD0-F1
#
_cell.length_a   1.000
_cell.length_b   1.000
_cell.length_c   1.000
_cell.angle_alpha   90.00
_cell.angle_beta   90.00
_cell.angle_gamma   90.00
#
_symmetry.space_group_name_H-M   'P 1'
#
loop_
_entity.id
_entity.type
_entity.pdbx_description
1 polymer ?
#
loop_
_entity_poly.entity_id
_entity_poly.type
_entity_poly.pdbx_seq_one_letter_code
_entity_poly.pdbx_strand_id
1 'polypeptide(L)'
;MQGEAMLKEVGASGQISLGKKYAGQLFDLVSHPDGRLELVPMKAVPAVQEEASAYRIGDGWLSPERLARRKAAAGRSASELDAARQQWEAQNRDAIEAMNQRMTQVGSMGTRIHAWRQAKA
;
A
#
# COMPACT_ATOMS: atom_id res chain seq x y z
N MET A 1 -27.99 41.30 -16.21
CA MET A 1 -28.24 40.33 -17.31
C MET A 1 -28.03 38.94 -16.75
N GLN A 2 -29.10 38.33 -16.22
CA GLN A 2 -29.08 36.94 -15.77
C GLN A 2 -29.10 36.08 -17.03
N GLY A 3 -27.99 35.40 -17.33
CA GLY A 3 -27.93 34.47 -18.45
C GLY A 3 -28.95 33.36 -18.24
N GLU A 4 -29.68 32.98 -19.29
CA GLU A 4 -30.62 31.86 -19.29
C GLU A 4 -29.96 30.63 -18.66
N ALA A 5 -30.55 30.14 -17.57
CA ALA A 5 -30.13 28.89 -16.95
C ALA A 5 -30.53 27.73 -17.88
N MET A 6 -29.57 27.26 -18.67
CA MET A 6 -29.77 26.10 -19.53
C MET A 6 -29.89 24.85 -18.65
N LEU A 7 -31.08 24.26 -18.60
CA LEU A 7 -31.31 22.98 -17.93
C LEU A 7 -30.52 21.87 -18.64
N LYS A 8 -29.88 21.01 -17.87
CA LYS A 8 -29.12 19.86 -18.34
C LYS A 8 -29.59 18.63 -17.57
N GLU A 9 -29.74 17.53 -18.29
CA GLU A 9 -30.09 16.26 -17.67
C GLU A 9 -28.89 15.64 -16.95
N VAL A 10 -29.19 14.95 -15.86
CA VAL A 10 -28.24 14.13 -15.11
C VAL A 10 -28.30 12.71 -15.65
N GLY A 11 -27.16 12.14 -16.03
CA GLY A 11 -27.08 10.77 -16.52
C GLY A 11 -27.39 9.74 -15.42
N ALA A 12 -27.63 8.49 -15.82
CA ALA A 12 -27.99 7.40 -14.90
C ALA A 12 -26.97 7.14 -13.77
N SER A 13 -25.71 7.56 -13.94
CA SER A 13 -24.66 7.47 -12.93
C SER A 13 -24.57 8.68 -12.00
N GLY A 14 -25.45 9.69 -12.13
CA GLY A 14 -25.37 10.96 -11.41
C GLY A 14 -24.45 12.00 -12.07
N GLN A 15 -23.90 11.73 -13.25
CA GLN A 15 -22.99 12.64 -13.94
C GLN A 15 -23.74 13.72 -14.74
N ILE A 16 -23.26 14.97 -14.66
CA ILE A 16 -23.75 16.11 -15.45
C ILE A 16 -22.60 16.78 -16.21
N SER A 17 -22.83 17.16 -17.46
CA SER A 17 -21.83 17.82 -18.30
C SER A 17 -22.07 19.34 -18.37
N LEU A 18 -21.16 20.13 -17.82
CA LEU A 18 -21.26 21.60 -17.76
C LEU A 18 -20.81 22.30 -19.06
N GLY A 19 -20.19 21.56 -19.98
CA GLY A 19 -19.70 22.07 -21.27
C GLY A 19 -18.26 22.56 -21.25
N LYS A 20 -17.73 22.91 -22.43
CA LYS A 20 -16.30 23.16 -22.65
C LYS A 20 -15.72 24.33 -21.84
N LYS A 21 -16.55 25.33 -21.51
CA LYS A 21 -16.14 26.51 -20.72
C LYS A 21 -15.59 26.14 -19.33
N TYR A 22 -16.08 25.03 -18.77
CA TYR A 22 -15.74 24.58 -17.42
C TYR A 22 -14.84 23.34 -17.44
N ALA A 23 -14.35 22.93 -18.61
CA ALA A 23 -13.46 21.77 -18.73
C ALA A 23 -12.12 22.03 -18.01
N GLY A 24 -11.67 21.05 -17.22
CA GLY A 24 -10.41 21.12 -16.47
C GLY A 24 -10.47 21.99 -15.21
N GLN A 25 -11.62 22.58 -14.87
CA GLN A 25 -11.82 23.26 -13.60
C GLN A 25 -12.35 22.27 -12.55
N LEU A 26 -11.90 22.45 -11.31
CA LEU A 26 -12.45 21.75 -10.17
C LEU A 26 -13.47 22.64 -9.49
N PHE A 27 -14.51 22.01 -8.94
CA PHE A 27 -15.57 22.69 -8.21
C PHE A 27 -15.78 21.99 -6.89
N ASP A 28 -15.94 22.78 -5.84
CA ASP A 28 -16.47 22.29 -4.57
C ASP A 28 -18.00 22.23 -4.63
N LEU A 29 -18.59 21.32 -3.87
CA LEU A 29 -20.03 21.05 -3.88
C LEU A 29 -20.65 21.48 -2.56
N VAL A 30 -21.53 22.48 -2.62
CA VAL A 30 -22.25 23.01 -1.45
C VAL A 30 -23.70 22.57 -1.53
N SER A 31 -24.15 21.81 -0.54
CA SER A 31 -25.54 21.39 -0.39
C SER A 31 -26.33 22.42 0.41
N HIS A 32 -27.41 22.92 -0.16
CA HIS A 32 -28.34 23.83 0.50
C HIS A 32 -29.49 23.07 1.18
N PRO A 33 -30.11 23.61 2.26
CA PRO A 33 -31.20 22.93 2.97
C PRO A 33 -32.45 22.66 2.13
N ASP A 34 -32.64 23.38 1.03
CA ASP A 34 -33.73 23.21 0.07
C ASP A 34 -33.47 22.08 -0.96
N GLY A 35 -32.34 21.36 -0.83
CA GLY A 35 -31.94 20.29 -1.73
C GLY A 35 -31.20 20.79 -2.98
N ARG A 36 -30.94 22.09 -3.11
CA ARG A 36 -30.12 22.62 -4.21
C ARG A 36 -28.64 22.31 -3.98
N LEU A 37 -27.95 21.90 -5.04
CA LEU A 37 -26.50 21.77 -5.06
C LEU A 37 -25.89 22.94 -5.81
N GLU A 38 -24.89 23.59 -5.23
CA GLU A 38 -24.13 24.68 -5.84
C GLU A 38 -22.68 24.23 -6.07
N LEU A 39 -22.16 24.52 -7.27
CA LEU A 39 -20.79 24.21 -7.66
C LEU A 39 -19.94 25.47 -7.60
N VAL A 40 -18.99 25.53 -6.66
CA VAL A 40 -18.12 26.70 -6.44
C VAL A 40 -16.75 26.43 -7.03
N PRO A 41 -16.24 27.22 -7.99
CA PRO A 41 -14.91 26.98 -8.58
C PRO A 41 -13.81 26.97 -7.51
N MET A 42 -12.97 25.93 -7.52
CA MET A 42 -11.81 25.81 -6.63
C MET A 42 -10.50 25.84 -7.41
N LYS A 43 -9.45 26.36 -6.76
CA LYS A 43 -8.07 26.21 -7.24
C LYS A 43 -7.47 25.00 -6.54
N ALA A 44 -7.09 23.97 -7.30
CA ALA A 44 -6.27 22.89 -6.76
C ALA A 44 -4.95 23.48 -6.27
N VAL A 45 -4.76 23.49 -4.95
CA VAL A 45 -3.43 23.64 -4.37
C VAL A 45 -2.85 22.23 -4.30
N PRO A 46 -1.68 21.95 -4.90
CA PRO A 46 -1.00 20.69 -4.68
C PRO A 46 -0.87 20.51 -3.17
N ALA A 47 -1.41 19.41 -2.63
CA ALA A 47 -1.20 19.08 -1.23
C ALA A 47 0.30 19.16 -0.99
N VAL A 48 0.72 20.03 -0.07
CA VAL A 48 2.06 19.96 0.51
C VAL A 48 2.25 18.50 0.87
N GLN A 49 3.34 17.89 0.41
CA GLN A 49 3.65 16.49 0.69
C GLN A 49 3.50 16.29 2.20
N GLU A 50 2.41 15.61 2.60
CA GLU A 50 2.15 15.30 4.00
C GLU A 50 3.41 14.63 4.53
N GLU A 51 3.93 15.13 5.67
CA GLU A 51 4.90 14.36 6.43
C GLU A 51 4.31 12.97 6.62
N ALA A 52 5.02 11.95 6.13
CA ALA A 52 4.53 10.59 6.06
C ALA A 52 3.90 10.21 7.41
N SER A 53 2.59 9.96 7.41
CA SER A 53 1.86 9.61 8.62
C SER A 53 2.59 8.43 9.27
N ALA A 54 2.96 8.56 10.54
CA ALA A 54 3.64 7.49 11.27
C ALA A 54 2.65 6.35 11.52
N TYR A 55 2.47 5.43 10.58
CA TYR A 55 1.65 4.24 10.80
C TYR A 55 2.35 3.32 11.81
N ARG A 56 1.59 2.75 12.75
CA ARG A 56 2.12 1.71 13.66
C ARG A 56 2.47 0.45 12.88
N ILE A 57 3.65 -0.11 13.12
CA ILE A 57 4.04 -1.44 12.61
C ILE A 57 4.49 -2.27 13.82
N GLY A 58 3.73 -3.30 14.17
CA GLY A 58 3.96 -4.11 15.37
C GLY A 58 3.72 -3.33 16.67
N ASP A 59 4.53 -3.60 17.69
CA ASP A 59 4.37 -3.06 19.05
C ASP A 59 4.83 -1.60 19.22
N GLY A 60 4.99 -0.83 18.13
CA GLY A 60 5.47 0.54 18.24
C GLY A 60 5.27 1.43 17.01
N TRP A 61 5.62 2.70 17.19
CA TRP A 61 5.66 3.70 16.12
C TRP A 61 6.82 3.43 15.16
N LEU A 62 6.63 3.74 13.89
CA LEU A 62 7.72 3.78 12.92
C LEU A 62 8.60 5.00 13.24
N SER A 63 9.67 4.79 14.01
CA SER A 63 10.61 5.87 14.32
C SER A 63 11.22 6.43 13.02
N PRO A 64 11.62 7.71 13.00
CA PRO A 64 12.31 8.30 11.86
C PRO A 64 13.53 7.48 11.39
N GLU A 65 14.27 6.89 12.33
CA GLU A 65 15.39 6.00 12.07
C GLU A 65 14.98 4.72 11.32
N ARG A 66 13.89 4.05 11.76
CA ARG A 66 13.37 2.86 11.08
C ARG A 66 12.89 3.18 9.67
N LEU A 67 12.26 4.34 9.49
CA LEU A 67 11.82 4.81 8.17
C LEU A 67 13.03 5.09 7.26
N ALA A 68 14.06 5.78 7.77
CA ALA A 68 15.29 6.04 7.03
C ALA A 68 15.99 4.73 6.64
N ARG A 69 16.10 3.76 7.56
CA ARG A 69 16.65 2.42 7.29
C ARG A 69 15.86 1.68 6.21
N ARG A 70 14.53 1.76 6.23
CA ARG A 70 13.67 1.14 5.21
C ARG A 70 13.84 1.81 3.85
N LYS A 71 13.90 3.14 3.80
CA LYS A 71 14.14 3.90 2.56
C LYS A 71 15.51 3.58 1.96
N ALA A 72 16.55 3.51 2.80
CA ALA A 72 17.88 3.11 2.38
C ALA A 72 17.92 1.66 1.85
N ALA A 73 17.19 0.74 2.49
CA ALA A 73 17.08 -0.64 2.00
C ALA A 73 16.35 -0.74 0.65
N ALA A 74 15.29 0.06 0.45
CA ALA A 74 14.55 0.11 -0.82
C ALA A 74 15.36 0.72 -1.97
N GLY A 75 16.35 1.58 -1.67
CA GLY A 75 17.23 2.20 -2.66
C GLY A 75 18.43 1.36 -3.10
N ARG A 76 18.58 0.13 -2.60
CA ARG A 76 19.71 -0.75 -2.94
C ARG A 76 19.62 -1.24 -4.38
N SER A 77 20.76 -1.25 -5.07
CA SER A 77 20.92 -1.85 -6.39
C SER A 77 20.93 -3.38 -6.33
N ALA A 78 20.73 -4.03 -7.48
CA ALA A 78 20.74 -5.49 -7.57
C ALA A 78 22.08 -6.11 -7.10
N SER A 79 23.22 -5.50 -7.46
CA SER A 79 24.54 -5.97 -7.03
C SER A 79 24.75 -5.86 -5.52
N GLU A 80 24.25 -4.79 -4.89
CA GLU A 80 24.28 -4.63 -3.43
C GLU A 80 23.40 -5.66 -2.72
N LEU A 81 22.26 -6.02 -3.31
CA LEU A 81 21.39 -7.07 -2.79
C LEU A 81 22.06 -8.45 -2.89
N ASP A 82 22.70 -8.76 -4.02
CA ASP A 82 23.42 -10.02 -4.20
C ASP A 82 24.63 -10.14 -3.26
N ALA A 83 25.38 -9.05 -3.08
CA ALA A 83 26.50 -9.02 -2.13
C ALA A 83 26.03 -9.20 -0.67
N ALA A 84 24.92 -8.54 -0.29
CA ALA A 84 24.33 -8.70 1.03
C ALA A 84 23.82 -10.14 1.27
N ARG A 85 23.23 -10.77 0.24
CA ARG A 85 22.82 -12.19 0.30
C ARG A 85 24.03 -13.10 0.54
N GLN A 86 25.09 -12.96 -0.27
CA GLN A 86 26.30 -13.78 -0.13
C GLN A 86 26.96 -13.61 1.25
N GLN A 87 27.02 -12.37 1.74
CA GLN A 87 27.57 -12.09 3.08
C GLN A 87 26.73 -12.76 4.17
N TRP A 88 25.40 -12.67 4.09
CA TRP A 88 24.50 -13.31 5.04
C TRP A 88 24.63 -14.82 4.99
N GLU A 89 24.65 -15.43 3.79
CA GLU A 89 24.83 -16.88 3.61
C GLU A 89 26.16 -17.33 4.21
N ALA A 90 27.25 -16.58 3.99
CA ALA A 90 28.56 -16.90 4.56
C ALA A 90 28.56 -16.84 6.10
N GLN A 91 27.87 -15.87 6.69
CA GLN A 91 27.73 -15.73 8.15
C GLN A 91 26.82 -16.79 8.78
N ASN A 92 25.84 -17.29 8.03
CA ASN A 92 24.83 -18.22 8.53
C ASN A 92 25.04 -19.67 8.05
N ARG A 93 26.18 -19.96 7.41
CA ARG A 93 26.48 -21.26 6.80
C ARG A 93 26.23 -22.42 7.76
N ASP A 94 26.78 -22.35 8.97
CA ASP A 94 26.69 -23.43 9.95
C ASP A 94 25.25 -23.62 10.45
N ALA A 95 24.49 -22.54 10.59
CA ALA A 95 23.08 -22.59 10.96
C ALA A 95 22.21 -23.18 9.86
N ILE A 96 22.51 -22.86 8.59
CA ILE A 96 21.85 -23.44 7.42
C ILE A 96 22.16 -24.94 7.36
N GLU A 97 23.42 -25.32 7.57
CA GLU A 97 23.81 -26.73 7.56
C GLU A 97 23.14 -27.52 8.69
N ALA A 98 23.14 -27.00 9.91
CA ALA A 98 22.45 -27.62 11.04
C ALA A 98 20.93 -27.77 10.78
N MET A 99 20.29 -26.77 10.17
CA MET A 99 18.88 -26.86 9.78
C MET A 99 18.66 -27.93 8.70
N ASN A 100 19.52 -27.98 7.68
CA ASN A 100 19.43 -28.99 6.62
C ASN A 100 19.60 -30.41 7.17
N GLN A 101 20.56 -30.62 8.07
CA GLN A 101 20.76 -31.89 8.77
C GLN A 101 19.51 -32.27 9.57
N ARG A 102 18.94 -31.32 10.32
CA ARG A 102 17.69 -31.52 11.07
C ARG A 102 16.53 -31.88 10.14
N MET A 103 16.37 -31.20 9.01
CA MET A 103 15.29 -31.47 8.07
C MET A 103 15.40 -32.86 7.44
N THR A 104 16.61 -33.34 7.16
CA THR A 104 16.85 -34.71 6.73
C THR A 104 16.47 -35.73 7.81
N GLN A 105 16.83 -35.49 9.07
CA GLN A 105 16.50 -36.37 10.19
C GLN A 105 15.00 -36.43 10.49
N VAL A 106 14.31 -35.28 10.42
CA VAL A 106 12.88 -35.16 10.70
C VAL A 106 12.04 -35.76 9.56
N GLY A 107 12.57 -35.75 8.34
CA GLY A 107 11.90 -36.26 7.15
C GLY A 107 10.65 -35.48 6.77
N SER A 108 9.93 -35.96 5.75
CA SER A 108 8.72 -35.31 5.28
C SER A 108 7.62 -35.32 6.34
N MET A 109 6.70 -34.34 6.28
CA MET A 109 5.53 -34.34 7.16
C MET A 109 4.68 -35.61 6.98
N GLY A 110 4.57 -36.13 5.74
CA GLY A 110 3.84 -37.37 5.46
C GLY A 110 4.45 -38.59 6.15
N THR A 111 5.79 -38.71 6.15
CA THR A 111 6.52 -39.77 6.87
C THR A 111 6.22 -39.72 8.36
N ARG A 112 6.20 -38.52 8.95
CA ARG A 112 5.89 -38.31 10.37
C ARG A 112 4.45 -38.68 10.72
N ILE A 113 3.49 -38.30 9.87
CA ILE A 113 2.07 -38.66 10.06
C ILE A 113 1.89 -40.17 9.97
N HIS A 114 2.54 -40.84 9.03
CA HIS A 114 2.48 -42.29 8.89
C HIS A 114 3.05 -43.03 10.11
N ALA A 115 4.23 -42.63 10.59
CA ALA A 115 4.84 -43.19 11.80
C ALA A 115 3.95 -42.98 13.04
N TRP A 116 3.35 -41.80 13.18
CA TRP A 116 2.39 -41.51 14.25
C TRP A 116 1.15 -42.41 14.18
N ARG A 117 0.60 -42.64 12.98
CA ARG A 117 -0.55 -43.53 12.78
C ARG A 117 -0.21 -44.99 13.15
N GLN A 118 0.98 -45.47 12.80
CA GLN A 118 1.43 -46.80 13.19
C GLN A 118 1.62 -46.94 14.70
N ALA A 119 2.17 -45.94 15.38
CA ALA A 119 2.36 -45.97 16.83
C ALA A 119 1.06 -45.83 17.65
N LYS A 120 -0.06 -45.51 17.00
CA LYS A 120 -1.40 -45.38 17.59
C LYS A 120 -2.32 -46.57 17.28
N ALA A 121 -1.89 -47.48 16.40
CA ALA A 121 -2.53 -48.76 16.14
C ALA A 121 -2.03 -49.81 17.13
#